data_AF-A0A9Q3E2K3-F1
#
_entry.id   AF-A0A9Q3E2K3-F1
#
_cell.length_a   1.000
_cell.length_b   1.000
_cell.length_c   1.000
_cell.angle_alpha   90.00
_cell.angle_beta   90.00
_cell.angle_gamma   90.00
#
_symmetry.space_group_name_H-M   'P 1'
#
loop_
_entity.id
_entity.type
_entity.pdbx_description
1 polymer ?
#
loop_
_entity_poly.entity_id
_entity_poly.type
_entity_poly.pdbx_seq_one_letter_code
_entity_poly.pdbx_strand_id
1 'polypeptide(L)'
;MDLGVLRKLGHNEQIEVTTPVIITWHNGTSRMVWDFKSPNTYTIPDRYPITRIHETLTQLSQAKFITAMDALKGFPQNVLTENAKKLLRIIVHCGIYEYLMMPSGIKNAPSHYQRMMNTIFTEELSEGWLIIYIDDIIVFPETWKIHLARLERVLQKRVQVNMKISLKKCHFAYSELKALGHVVSGLSLGIDKKSNRSTTETNAPNQKRNAIISRIC
;
A
#
# COMPACT_ATOMS: atom_id res chain seq x y z
N MET A 1 23.09 -10.52 7.51
CA MET A 1 21.96 -9.81 6.85
C MET A 1 20.95 -9.48 7.93
N ASP A 2 21.17 -8.38 8.66
CA ASP A 2 20.17 -7.85 9.60
C ASP A 2 19.45 -6.71 8.91
N LEU A 3 18.33 -7.02 8.26
CA LEU A 3 17.44 -6.01 7.68
C LEU A 3 16.37 -5.54 8.69
N GLY A 4 16.38 -6.04 9.93
CA GLY A 4 15.39 -5.68 10.97
C GLY A 4 13.94 -6.02 10.60
N VAL A 5 13.71 -6.80 9.54
CA VAL A 5 12.38 -7.12 9.01
C VAL A 5 11.93 -8.51 9.45
N LEU A 6 12.87 -9.44 9.64
CA LEU A 6 12.62 -10.82 10.05
C LEU A 6 13.41 -11.15 11.32
N ARG A 7 12.78 -11.81 12.27
CA ARG A 7 13.41 -12.39 13.46
C ARG A 7 13.38 -13.91 13.34
N LYS A 8 14.53 -14.57 13.54
CA LYS A 8 14.59 -16.04 13.63
C LYS A 8 14.04 -16.47 14.98
N LEU A 9 13.16 -17.47 15.00
CA LEU A 9 12.62 -18.02 16.25
C LEU A 9 13.63 -18.96 16.92
N GLY A 10 13.62 -18.95 18.25
CA GLY A 10 14.38 -19.87 19.10
C GLY A 10 13.73 -21.24 19.22
N HIS A 11 14.53 -22.24 19.64
CA HIS A 11 14.12 -23.64 19.75
C HIS A 11 12.95 -23.89 20.72
N ASN A 12 12.77 -23.03 21.73
CA ASN A 12 11.74 -23.19 22.77
C ASN A 12 10.48 -22.33 22.52
N GLU A 13 10.42 -21.59 21.42
CA GLU A 13 9.24 -20.77 21.10
C GLU A 13 8.12 -21.63 20.53
N GLN A 14 6.93 -21.54 21.12
CA GLN A 14 5.76 -22.25 20.63
C GLN A 14 5.33 -21.72 19.25
N ILE A 15 5.15 -22.63 18.30
CA ILE A 15 4.76 -22.34 16.93
C ILE A 15 3.41 -22.98 16.65
N GLU A 16 2.39 -22.14 16.46
CA GLU A 16 1.02 -22.59 16.16
C GLU A 16 0.77 -22.68 14.65
N VAL A 17 1.30 -21.72 13.89
CA VAL A 17 1.08 -21.62 12.44
C VAL A 17 2.36 -21.17 11.75
N THR A 18 2.58 -21.67 10.54
CA THR A 18 3.63 -21.20 9.63
C THR A 18 3.10 -21.15 8.21
N THR A 19 3.68 -20.29 7.40
CA THR A 19 3.40 -20.13 5.98
C THR A 19 4.64 -20.49 5.16
N PRO A 20 4.55 -21.33 4.11
CA PRO A 20 5.69 -21.62 3.27
C PRO A 20 6.13 -20.41 2.45
N VAL A 21 7.42 -20.35 2.13
CA VAL A 21 7.99 -19.37 1.20
C VAL A 21 8.21 -20.02 -0.15
N ILE A 22 7.81 -19.33 -1.21
CA ILE A 22 7.98 -19.70 -2.60
C ILE A 22 9.00 -18.75 -3.22
N ILE A 23 9.90 -19.27 -4.05
CA ILE A 23 10.81 -18.44 -4.84
C ILE A 23 10.18 -18.25 -6.22
N THR A 24 9.91 -16.99 -6.57
CA THR A 24 9.41 -16.63 -7.89
C THR A 24 10.51 -15.95 -8.70
N TRP A 25 10.52 -16.19 -10.00
CA TRP A 25 11.49 -15.61 -10.92
C TRP A 25 10.78 -14.64 -11.87
N HIS A 26 11.31 -13.42 -11.98
CA HIS A 26 10.76 -12.41 -12.86
C HIS A 26 11.87 -11.49 -13.38
N ASN A 27 11.92 -11.29 -14.70
CA ASN A 27 12.92 -10.46 -15.39
C ASN A 27 14.36 -10.74 -14.94
N GLY A 28 14.76 -12.02 -14.86
CA GLY A 28 16.11 -12.42 -14.45
C GLY A 28 16.43 -12.24 -12.96
N THR A 29 15.45 -11.83 -12.15
CA THR A 29 15.62 -11.68 -10.69
C THR A 29 14.71 -12.64 -9.93
N SER A 30 15.25 -13.32 -8.92
CA SER A 30 14.47 -14.15 -8.00
C SER A 30 13.95 -13.30 -6.84
N ARG A 31 12.71 -13.56 -6.39
CA ARG A 31 12.11 -12.93 -5.21
C ARG A 31 11.51 -14.00 -4.30
N MET A 32 11.77 -13.87 -3.01
CA MET A 32 11.04 -14.62 -2.00
C MET A 32 9.63 -14.06 -1.90
N VAL A 33 8.64 -14.94 -2.04
CA VAL A 33 7.22 -14.63 -1.98
C VAL A 33 6.58 -15.59 -0.98
N TRP A 34 5.93 -15.03 0.02
CA TRP A 34 5.25 -15.75 1.09
C TRP A 34 3.83 -16.08 0.64
N ASP A 35 3.37 -17.32 0.87
CA ASP A 35 2.03 -17.73 0.46
C ASP A 35 0.97 -17.47 1.55
N PHE A 36 0.63 -16.20 1.76
CA PHE A 36 -0.38 -15.83 2.76
C PHE A 36 -1.82 -16.19 2.36
N LYS A 37 -2.08 -16.99 1.30
CA LYS A 37 -3.45 -17.37 0.91
C LYS A 37 -4.22 -18.05 2.04
N SER A 38 -3.57 -18.97 2.76
CA SER A 38 -4.21 -19.66 3.88
C SER A 38 -4.52 -18.68 5.03
N PRO A 39 -3.55 -17.95 5.62
CA PRO A 39 -3.84 -16.93 6.63
C PRO A 39 -4.89 -15.90 6.19
N ASN A 40 -4.83 -15.44 4.93
CA ASN A 40 -5.80 -14.50 4.38
C ASN A 40 -7.21 -15.08 4.36
N THR A 41 -7.39 -16.38 4.12
CA THR A 41 -8.72 -17.02 4.14
C THR A 41 -9.39 -16.89 5.50
N TYR A 42 -8.62 -17.07 6.58
CA TYR A 42 -9.11 -17.01 7.96
C TYR A 42 -9.10 -15.59 8.55
N THR A 43 -8.44 -14.64 7.87
CA THR A 43 -8.41 -13.24 8.29
C THR A 43 -9.73 -12.55 7.93
N ILE A 44 -10.37 -11.97 8.95
CA ILE A 44 -11.57 -11.13 8.81
C ILE A 44 -11.21 -9.92 7.92
N PRO A 45 -11.93 -9.67 6.81
CA PRO A 45 -11.63 -8.55 5.94
C PRO A 45 -11.85 -7.20 6.66
N ASP A 46 -10.83 -6.33 6.64
CA ASP A 46 -10.97 -4.93 7.05
C ASP A 46 -11.60 -4.12 5.91
N ARG A 47 -12.87 -3.75 6.09
CA ARG A 47 -13.66 -2.98 5.12
C ARG A 47 -13.52 -1.48 5.34
N TYR A 48 -12.29 -0.99 5.44
CA TYR A 48 -12.04 0.44 5.46
C TYR A 48 -12.42 1.08 4.12
N PRO A 49 -13.14 2.22 4.10
CA PRO A 49 -13.50 2.88 2.85
C PRO A 49 -12.25 3.41 2.15
N ILE A 50 -11.94 2.83 0.99
CA ILE A 50 -10.93 3.34 0.07
C ILE A 50 -11.69 4.05 -1.05
N THR A 51 -11.45 5.36 -1.20
CA THR A 51 -12.10 6.17 -2.22
C THR A 51 -11.86 5.58 -3.60
N ARG A 52 -12.91 5.54 -4.43
CA ARG A 52 -12.76 5.03 -5.79
C ARG A 52 -11.94 6.01 -6.61
N ILE A 53 -11.03 5.47 -7.42
CA ILE A 53 -10.12 6.25 -8.27
C ILE A 53 -10.89 7.31 -9.09
N HIS A 54 -12.04 6.97 -9.68
CA HIS A 54 -12.82 7.92 -10.48
C HIS A 54 -13.37 9.13 -9.70
N GLU A 55 -13.79 8.92 -8.45
CA GLU A 55 -14.29 10.01 -7.58
C GLU A 55 -13.14 10.96 -7.24
N THR A 56 -11.99 10.39 -6.90
CA THR A 56 -10.73 11.07 -6.63
C THR A 56 -10.22 11.87 -7.84
N LEU A 57 -10.28 11.29 -9.03
CA LEU A 57 -9.79 11.90 -10.26
C LEU A 57 -10.59 13.15 -10.69
N THR A 58 -11.88 13.21 -10.36
CA THR A 58 -12.73 14.37 -10.73
C THR A 58 -12.24 15.65 -10.04
N GLN A 59 -11.68 15.53 -8.83
CA GLN A 59 -11.09 16.64 -8.08
C GLN A 59 -9.83 17.21 -8.74
N LEU A 60 -9.13 16.40 -9.56
CA LEU A 60 -7.89 16.79 -10.23
C LEU A 60 -8.13 17.60 -11.51
N SER A 61 -9.36 17.66 -12.01
CA SER A 61 -9.69 18.26 -13.31
C SER A 61 -9.39 19.76 -13.42
N GLN A 62 -9.20 20.48 -12.31
CA GLN A 62 -8.88 21.91 -12.30
C GLN A 62 -7.40 22.20 -11.95
N ALA A 63 -6.61 21.17 -11.69
CA ALA A 63 -5.25 21.33 -11.20
C ALA A 63 -4.29 21.73 -12.33
N LYS A 64 -3.54 22.82 -12.13
CA LYS A 64 -2.49 23.26 -13.07
C LYS A 64 -1.13 22.63 -12.77
N PHE A 65 -0.91 22.26 -11.51
CA PHE A 65 0.33 21.66 -11.03
C PHE A 65 -0.01 20.42 -10.22
N ILE A 66 0.43 19.27 -10.71
CA ILE A 66 0.19 17.98 -10.07
C ILE A 66 1.55 17.43 -9.61
N THR A 67 1.62 17.08 -8.34
CA THR A 67 2.74 16.33 -7.76
C THR A 67 2.21 14.99 -7.27
N ALA A 68 2.86 13.90 -7.68
CA ALA A 68 2.56 12.55 -7.23
C ALA A 68 3.79 11.96 -6.53
N MET A 69 3.63 11.48 -5.31
CA MET A 69 4.68 10.86 -4.50
C MET A 69 4.29 9.42 -4.15
N ASP A 70 5.24 8.50 -4.30
CA ASP A 70 5.08 7.07 -3.97
C ASP A 70 5.82 6.77 -2.67
N ALA A 71 5.12 6.21 -1.68
CA ALA A 71 5.75 5.73 -0.46
C ALA A 71 6.71 4.56 -0.78
N LEU A 72 7.97 4.68 -0.37
CA LEU A 72 9.01 3.70 -0.66
C LEU A 72 8.72 2.38 0.06
N LYS A 73 8.31 1.35 -0.69
CA LYS A 73 7.96 0.05 -0.08
C LYS A 73 6.93 0.28 1.04
N GLY A 74 5.76 0.82 0.69
CA GLY A 74 4.75 1.32 1.65
C GLY A 74 4.51 0.41 2.85
N PHE A 75 4.02 -0.81 2.63
CA PHE A 75 3.66 -1.71 3.74
C PHE A 75 4.84 -2.05 4.69
N PRO A 76 6.04 -2.44 4.18
CA PRO A 76 7.18 -2.73 5.06
C PRO A 76 7.74 -1.57 5.91
N GLN A 77 7.10 -0.40 5.96
CA GLN A 77 7.40 0.68 6.91
C GLN A 77 6.59 0.58 8.21
N ASN A 78 5.55 -0.26 8.26
CA ASN A 78 4.66 -0.39 9.40
C ASN A 78 5.02 -1.59 10.27
N VAL A 79 5.08 -1.38 11.59
CA VAL A 79 5.37 -2.44 12.56
C VAL A 79 4.12 -3.32 12.76
N LEU A 80 4.31 -4.63 12.81
CA LEU A 80 3.23 -5.58 13.11
C LEU A 80 2.94 -5.65 14.61
N THR A 81 1.67 -5.88 14.96
CA THR A 81 1.28 -6.26 16.33
C THR A 81 1.78 -7.68 16.64
N GLU A 82 2.06 -7.97 17.92
CA GLU A 82 2.58 -9.29 18.34
C GLU A 82 1.71 -10.46 17.85
N ASN A 83 0.39 -10.30 17.85
CA ASN A 83 -0.54 -11.31 17.32
C ASN A 83 -0.37 -11.50 15.80
N ALA A 84 -0.25 -10.42 15.04
CA ALA A 84 -0.01 -10.51 13.60
C ALA A 84 1.36 -11.14 13.29
N LYS A 85 2.41 -10.85 14.08
CA LYS A 85 3.72 -11.49 13.93
C LYS A 85 3.62 -13.01 14.02
N LYS A 86 2.89 -13.52 15.01
CA LYS A 86 2.67 -14.97 15.22
C LYS A 86 1.94 -15.62 14.04
N LEU A 87 0.91 -14.97 13.51
CA LEU A 87 0.12 -15.51 12.40
C LEU A 87 0.85 -15.48 11.04
N LEU A 88 1.77 -14.54 10.87
CA LEU A 88 2.51 -14.33 9.64
C LEU A 88 3.88 -15.00 9.64
N ARG A 89 4.15 -15.90 10.59
CA ARG A 89 5.39 -16.69 10.63
C ARG A 89 5.58 -17.46 9.33
N ILE A 90 6.82 -17.47 8.86
CA ILE A 90 7.23 -18.17 7.65
C ILE A 90 8.19 -19.31 7.99
N ILE A 91 8.09 -20.40 7.22
CA ILE A 91 9.00 -21.53 7.29
C ILE A 91 9.82 -21.63 6.01
N VAL A 92 11.13 -21.78 6.20
CA VAL A 92 12.12 -22.02 5.13
C VAL A 92 13.03 -23.18 5.55
N HIS A 93 13.85 -23.69 4.62
CA HIS A 93 14.76 -24.81 4.86
C HIS A 93 15.71 -24.63 6.06
N CYS A 94 16.03 -23.40 6.44
CA CYS A 94 16.96 -23.07 7.53
C CYS A 94 16.29 -22.63 8.84
N GLY A 95 14.96 -22.78 8.95
CA GLY A 95 14.20 -22.54 10.17
C GLY A 95 12.95 -21.68 9.97
N ILE A 96 12.40 -21.22 11.09
CA ILE A 96 11.17 -20.44 11.15
C ILE A 96 11.51 -18.99 11.53
N TYR A 97 10.86 -18.06 10.85
CA TYR A 97 11.07 -16.63 11.02
C TYR A 97 9.72 -15.93 11.20
N GLU A 98 9.70 -14.84 11.95
CA GLU A 98 8.54 -13.95 12.05
C GLU A 98 8.85 -12.57 11.48
N TYR A 99 7.81 -11.95 10.93
CA TYR A 99 7.87 -10.58 10.46
C TYR A 99 7.82 -9.60 11.62
N LEU A 100 8.68 -8.59 11.58
CA LEU A 100 8.61 -7.43 12.46
C LEU A 100 7.84 -6.28 11.80
N MET A 101 7.92 -6.20 10.46
CA MET A 101 7.28 -5.19 9.63
C MET A 101 6.23 -5.85 8.73
N MET A 102 5.20 -5.09 8.34
CA MET A 102 4.08 -5.59 7.57
C MET A 102 4.52 -6.10 6.19
N PRO A 103 4.38 -7.41 5.91
CA PRO A 103 4.80 -7.96 4.63
C PRO A 103 3.75 -7.68 3.56
N SER A 104 4.19 -7.65 2.30
CA SER A 104 3.30 -7.61 1.16
C SER A 104 2.46 -8.90 1.07
N GLY A 105 1.23 -8.78 0.55
CA GLY A 105 0.36 -9.93 0.27
C GLY A 105 -0.61 -10.31 1.39
N ILE A 106 -0.60 -9.62 2.53
CA ILE A 106 -1.64 -9.80 3.56
C ILE A 106 -2.93 -9.06 3.18
N LYS A 107 -4.07 -9.66 3.45
CA LYS A 107 -5.40 -9.18 2.99
C LYS A 107 -5.69 -7.74 3.42
N ASN A 108 -5.41 -7.40 4.68
CA ASN A 108 -5.83 -6.12 5.28
C ASN A 108 -4.76 -5.02 5.17
N ALA A 109 -3.61 -5.27 4.55
CA ALA A 109 -2.54 -4.27 4.41
C ALA A 109 -3.02 -2.97 3.74
N PRO A 110 -3.74 -3.01 2.59
CA PRO A 110 -4.22 -1.79 1.94
C PRO A 110 -5.16 -0.97 2.82
N SER A 111 -6.13 -1.61 3.47
CA SER A 111 -7.11 -0.96 4.35
C SER A 111 -6.44 -0.30 5.56
N HIS A 112 -5.51 -1.01 6.19
CA HIS A 112 -4.74 -0.47 7.31
C HIS A 112 -3.89 0.73 6.87
N TYR A 113 -3.17 0.58 5.75
CA TYR A 113 -2.31 1.64 5.24
C TYR A 113 -3.11 2.89 4.86
N GLN A 114 -4.23 2.73 4.15
CA GLN A 114 -5.12 3.84 3.83
C GLN A 114 -5.61 4.55 5.11
N ARG A 115 -6.06 3.79 6.11
CA ARG A 115 -6.51 4.36 7.39
C ARG A 115 -5.41 5.18 8.06
N MET A 116 -4.20 4.63 8.15
CA MET A 116 -3.04 5.31 8.71
C MET A 116 -2.75 6.62 7.96
N MET A 117 -2.68 6.57 6.63
CA MET A 117 -2.43 7.74 5.80
C MET A 117 -3.53 8.80 5.96
N ASN A 118 -4.80 8.38 6.02
CA ASN A 118 -5.92 9.29 6.26
C ASN A 118 -5.82 9.95 7.62
N THR A 119 -5.39 9.23 8.67
CA THR A 119 -5.15 9.81 9.99
C THR A 119 -4.01 10.83 9.96
N ILE A 120 -2.89 10.49 9.32
CA ILE A 120 -1.72 11.38 9.22
C ILE A 120 -2.09 12.68 8.50
N PHE A 121 -2.79 12.60 7.36
CA PHE A 121 -3.10 13.74 6.50
C PHE A 121 -4.55 14.26 6.66
N THR A 122 -5.15 14.10 7.85
CA THR A 122 -6.56 14.44 8.08
C THR A 122 -6.89 15.88 7.69
N GLU A 123 -6.03 16.83 8.07
CA GLU A 123 -6.21 18.26 7.78
C GLU A 123 -6.13 18.53 6.28
N GLU A 124 -5.09 18.03 5.62
CA GLU A 124 -4.85 18.24 4.19
C GLU A 124 -5.95 17.61 3.31
N LEU A 125 -6.47 16.45 3.72
CA LEU A 125 -7.62 15.81 3.10
C LEU A 125 -8.89 16.65 3.28
N SER A 126 -9.11 17.21 4.47
CA SER A 126 -10.28 18.06 4.76
C SER A 126 -10.27 19.39 3.97
N GLU A 127 -9.08 19.92 3.70
CA GLU A 127 -8.90 21.13 2.88
C GLU A 127 -9.06 20.85 1.37
N GLY A 128 -9.17 19.59 0.95
CA GLY A 128 -9.59 19.19 -0.39
C GLY A 128 -8.55 19.32 -1.50
N TRP A 129 -7.27 19.51 -1.17
CA TRP A 129 -6.17 19.68 -2.15
C TRP A 129 -5.15 18.54 -2.15
N LEU A 130 -5.33 17.56 -1.26
CA LEU A 130 -4.54 16.36 -1.15
C LEU A 130 -5.41 15.14 -1.41
N ILE A 131 -4.86 14.19 -2.15
CA ILE A 131 -5.45 12.88 -2.39
C ILE A 131 -4.47 11.84 -1.87
N ILE A 132 -5.01 10.87 -1.14
CA ILE A 132 -4.28 9.70 -0.67
C ILE A 132 -4.95 8.47 -1.26
N TYR A 133 -4.18 7.64 -1.95
CA TYR A 133 -4.62 6.34 -2.44
C TYR A 133 -3.58 5.28 -2.10
N ILE A 134 -3.83 4.53 -1.02
CA ILE A 134 -2.88 3.57 -0.44
C ILE A 134 -1.50 4.22 -0.29
N ASP A 135 -0.53 3.88 -1.15
CA ASP A 135 0.85 4.35 -1.09
C ASP A 135 1.10 5.66 -1.86
N ASP A 136 0.13 6.11 -2.67
CA ASP A 136 0.22 7.31 -3.50
C ASP A 136 -0.31 8.55 -2.77
N ILE A 137 0.49 9.62 -2.80
CA ILE A 137 0.16 10.95 -2.28
C ILE A 137 0.15 11.93 -3.45
N ILE A 138 -1.00 12.55 -3.72
CA ILE A 138 -1.18 13.45 -4.86
C ILE A 138 -1.57 14.84 -4.37
N VAL A 139 -0.79 15.85 -4.76
CA VAL A 139 -0.95 17.27 -4.41
C VAL A 139 -1.34 18.04 -5.68
N PHE A 140 -2.44 18.79 -5.65
CA PHE A 140 -3.04 19.35 -6.87
C PHE A 140 -3.66 20.76 -6.71
N PRO A 141 -2.85 21.80 -6.47
CA PRO A 141 -3.30 23.20 -6.35
C PRO A 141 -3.56 23.91 -7.68
N GLU A 142 -4.22 25.07 -7.58
CA GLU A 142 -4.55 25.94 -8.69
C GLU A 142 -3.36 26.83 -9.15
N THR A 143 -2.46 27.20 -8.22
CA THR A 143 -1.35 28.12 -8.49
C THR A 143 -0.01 27.60 -7.99
N TRP A 144 1.07 28.08 -8.60
CA TRP A 144 2.44 27.69 -8.25
C TRP A 144 2.82 28.02 -6.80
N LYS A 145 2.48 29.23 -6.33
CA LYS A 145 2.78 29.65 -4.95
C LYS A 145 2.09 28.76 -3.92
N ILE A 146 0.82 28.42 -4.16
CA ILE A 146 0.07 27.50 -3.31
C ILE A 146 0.66 26.09 -3.38
N HIS A 147 1.17 25.67 -4.55
CA HIS A 147 1.85 24.38 -4.71
C HIS A 147 3.06 24.21 -3.84
N LEU A 148 3.95 25.18 -3.84
CA LEU A 148 5.15 25.11 -3.02
C LEU A 148 4.79 25.03 -1.53
N ALA A 149 3.83 25.85 -1.06
CA ALA A 149 3.39 25.84 0.33
C ALA A 149 2.75 24.50 0.75
N ARG A 150 1.87 23.94 -0.08
CA ARG A 150 1.22 22.64 0.17
C ARG A 150 2.22 21.49 0.12
N LEU A 151 3.14 21.52 -0.84
CA LEU A 151 4.19 20.51 -0.96
C LEU A 151 5.11 20.53 0.26
N GLU A 152 5.48 21.71 0.74
CA GLU A 152 6.27 21.86 1.96
C GLU A 152 5.57 21.24 3.16
N ARG A 153 4.27 21.52 3.37
CA ARG A 153 3.46 20.91 4.45
C ARG A 153 3.50 19.38 4.39
N VAL A 154 3.28 18.80 3.20
CA VAL A 154 3.29 17.34 3.03
C VAL A 154 4.67 16.75 3.32
N LEU A 155 5.74 17.39 2.84
CA LEU A 155 7.12 16.93 3.08
C LEU A 155 7.50 17.03 4.56
N GLN A 156 7.12 18.09 5.26
CA GLN A 156 7.35 18.25 6.69
C GLN A 156 6.63 17.17 7.50
N LYS A 157 5.34 16.94 7.22
CA LYS A 157 4.54 15.92 7.92
C LYS A 157 5.06 14.51 7.67
N ARG A 158 5.49 14.22 6.45
CA ARG A 158 6.19 12.98 6.09
C ARG A 158 7.46 12.77 6.93
N VAL A 159 8.28 13.80 7.14
CA VAL A 159 9.48 13.73 7.98
C VAL A 159 9.12 13.45 9.43
N GLN A 160 8.10 14.12 9.97
CA GLN A 160 7.64 13.93 11.36
C GLN A 160 7.22 12.47 11.64
N VAL A 161 6.56 11.83 10.68
CA VAL A 161 6.12 10.42 10.81
C VAL A 161 7.15 9.41 10.30
N ASN A 162 8.36 9.85 9.95
CA ASN A 162 9.44 9.02 9.39
C ASN A 162 9.02 8.18 8.17
N MET A 163 8.09 8.69 7.37
CA MET A 163 7.67 8.01 6.14
C MET A 163 8.74 8.20 5.07
N LYS A 164 9.08 7.15 4.34
CA LYS A 164 10.05 7.17 3.25
C LYS A 164 9.32 7.19 1.91
N ILE A 165 9.81 7.97 0.95
CA ILE A 165 9.27 8.04 -0.42
C ILE A 165 10.31 7.59 -1.43
N SER A 166 9.85 7.04 -2.55
CA SER A 166 10.69 6.61 -3.65
C SER A 166 10.91 7.78 -4.61
N LEU A 167 11.99 8.54 -4.44
CA LEU A 167 12.29 9.70 -5.31
C LEU A 167 12.26 9.37 -6.81
N LYS A 168 12.71 8.16 -7.21
CA LYS A 168 12.69 7.70 -8.60
C LYS A 168 11.28 7.56 -9.21
N LYS A 169 10.26 7.44 -8.35
CA LYS A 169 8.86 7.29 -8.74
C LYS A 169 8.03 8.55 -8.43
N CYS A 170 8.60 9.51 -7.70
CA CYS A 170 7.95 10.78 -7.46
C CYS A 170 8.03 11.67 -8.71
N HIS A 171 6.95 12.38 -8.98
CA HIS A 171 6.83 13.35 -10.07
C HIS A 171 6.37 14.66 -9.45
N PHE A 172 7.13 15.75 -9.66
CA PHE A 172 6.85 17.04 -9.04
C PHE A 172 6.45 18.07 -10.09
N ALA A 173 5.36 18.79 -9.82
CA ALA A 173 4.93 19.98 -10.58
C ALA A 173 4.65 19.76 -12.08
N TYR A 174 4.06 18.63 -12.45
CA TYR A 174 3.67 18.36 -13.83
C TYR A 174 2.28 18.94 -14.14
N SER A 175 2.08 19.44 -15.37
CA SER A 175 0.75 19.84 -15.87
C SER A 175 -0.13 18.64 -16.25
N GLU A 176 0.52 17.53 -16.59
CA GLU A 176 -0.11 16.25 -16.91
C GLU A 176 0.78 15.13 -16.40
N LEU A 177 0.21 14.17 -15.66
CA LEU A 177 0.95 13.01 -15.19
C LEU A 177 0.08 11.77 -15.16
N LYS A 178 0.75 10.61 -15.19
CA LYS A 178 0.11 9.33 -14.98
C LYS A 178 0.07 9.00 -13.49
N ALA A 179 -1.13 8.97 -12.91
CA ALA A 179 -1.36 8.56 -11.53
C ALA A 179 -2.55 7.61 -11.44
N LEU A 180 -2.47 6.65 -10.51
CA LEU A 180 -3.56 5.69 -10.23
C LEU A 180 -4.04 4.89 -11.46
N GLY A 181 -3.20 4.71 -12.48
CA GLY A 181 -3.59 4.05 -13.74
C GLY A 181 -4.36 4.93 -14.72
N HIS A 182 -4.39 6.25 -14.50
CA HIS A 182 -5.01 7.21 -15.40
C HIS A 182 -4.04 8.34 -15.75
N VAL A 183 -4.25 8.95 -16.90
CA VAL A 183 -3.60 10.20 -17.28
C VAL A 183 -4.46 11.33 -16.73
N VAL A 184 -3.84 12.12 -15.85
CA VAL A 184 -4.48 13.24 -15.16
C VAL A 184 -3.89 14.53 -15.73
N SER A 185 -4.75 15.38 -16.29
CA SER A 185 -4.41 16.74 -16.70
C SER A 185 -5.47 17.71 -16.18
N GLY A 186 -5.10 18.97 -15.99
CA GLY A 186 -6.03 20.05 -15.62
C GLY A 186 -7.09 20.40 -16.67
N LEU A 187 -7.23 19.59 -17.73
CA LEU A 187 -8.19 19.78 -18.83
C LEU A 187 -8.94 18.49 -19.21
N SER A 188 -8.41 17.31 -18.87
CA SER A 188 -8.99 16.03 -19.30
C SER A 188 -8.55 14.84 -18.42
N LEU A 189 -9.46 13.89 -18.24
CA LEU A 189 -9.22 12.57 -17.64
C LEU A 189 -9.10 11.52 -18.74
N GLY A 190 -7.91 10.94 -18.91
CA GLY A 190 -7.65 9.86 -19.87
C GLY A 190 -7.41 8.53 -19.17
N ILE A 191 -7.92 7.42 -19.72
CA ILE A 191 -7.57 6.07 -19.23
C ILE A 191 -6.23 5.65 -19.83
N ASP A 192 -5.31 5.15 -18.99
CA ASP A 192 -4.02 4.64 -19.46
C ASP A 192 -4.18 3.35 -20.27
N LYS A 193 -3.73 3.37 -21.53
CA LYS A 193 -3.84 2.23 -22.46
C LYS A 193 -3.06 0.98 -22.01
N LYS A 194 -2.17 1.07 -21.02
CA LYS A 194 -1.41 -0.09 -20.50
C LYS A 194 -2.17 -0.90 -19.43
N SER A 195 -3.17 -0.33 -18.75
CA SER A 195 -3.87 -1.01 -17.63
C SER A 195 -4.80 -2.14 -18.08
N ASN A 196 -5.23 -2.18 -19.36
CA ASN A 196 -6.28 -3.08 -19.85
C ASN A 196 -5.82 -4.47 -20.32
N ARG A 197 -4.55 -4.86 -20.15
CA ARG A 197 -4.09 -6.19 -20.61
C ARG A 197 -4.42 -7.35 -19.66
N SER A 198 -4.88 -7.07 -18.43
CA SER A 198 -5.09 -8.11 -17.40
C SER A 198 -6.56 -8.42 -17.08
N THR A 199 -7.54 -7.71 -17.68
CA THR A 199 -8.96 -7.82 -17.31
C THR A 199 -9.85 -8.54 -18.33
N THR A 200 -9.33 -9.04 -19.46
CA THR A 200 -10.15 -9.71 -20.47
C THR A 200 -10.28 -11.22 -20.33
N GLU A 201 -9.69 -11.85 -19.31
CA GLU A 201 -9.88 -13.28 -19.05
C GLU A 201 -10.03 -13.55 -17.55
N THR A 202 -11.25 -13.69 -17.05
CA THR A 202 -11.47 -14.31 -15.73
C THR A 202 -12.77 -15.10 -15.73
N ASN A 203 -12.64 -16.43 -15.81
CA ASN A 203 -13.72 -17.37 -15.52
C ASN A 203 -14.11 -17.27 -14.02
N ALA A 204 -15.41 -17.26 -13.75
CA ALA A 204 -15.99 -17.00 -12.42
C ALA A 204 -15.69 -18.10 -11.38
N PRO A 205 -15.36 -17.76 -10.12
CA PRO A 205 -15.23 -18.77 -9.07
C PRO A 205 -16.51 -18.90 -8.23
N ASN A 206 -17.01 -20.14 -8.16
CA ASN A 206 -17.99 -20.60 -7.20
C ASN A 206 -17.27 -21.03 -5.90
N GLN A 207 -17.87 -20.74 -4.73
CA GLN A 207 -18.05 -21.67 -3.58
C GLN A 207 -18.02 -20.94 -2.21
N LYS A 208 -19.11 -21.15 -1.45
CA LYS A 208 -19.40 -20.59 -0.11
C LYS A 208 -18.50 -21.20 0.97
N ARG A 209 -18.04 -20.41 1.95
CA ARG A 209 -17.38 -20.90 3.19
C ARG A 209 -18.09 -20.36 4.42
N ASN A 210 -18.47 -21.27 5.31
CA ASN A 210 -19.07 -21.03 6.62
C ASN A 210 -18.03 -20.42 7.58
N ALA A 211 -18.45 -19.44 8.38
CA ALA A 211 -17.63 -18.70 9.32
C ALA A 211 -17.77 -19.25 10.75
N ILE A 212 -16.64 -19.37 11.48
CA ILE A 212 -16.60 -19.53 12.94
C ILE A 212 -15.63 -18.45 13.51
N ILE A 213 -15.97 -18.00 14.72
CA ILE A 213 -15.68 -16.76 15.43
C ILE A 213 -14.24 -16.63 15.96
N SER A 214 -13.58 -15.47 15.77
CA SER A 214 -13.12 -14.53 16.83
C SER A 214 -12.14 -13.47 16.29
N ARG A 215 -12.17 -12.27 16.89
CA ARG A 215 -11.54 -11.01 16.47
C ARG A 215 -10.01 -11.01 16.64
N ILE A 216 -9.29 -10.45 15.66
CA ILE A 216 -7.90 -9.99 15.81
C ILE A 216 -7.79 -8.59 15.19
N CYS A 217 -7.64 -7.58 16.04
CA CYS A 217 -6.94 -6.32 15.75
C CYS A 217 -5.70 -6.30 16.65
#